data_AF-A0A3M2R870-F1
#
_entry.id   AF-A0A3M2R870-F1
#
_cell.length_a   1.000
_cell.length_b   1.000
_cell.length_c   1.000
_cell.angle_alpha   90.00
_cell.angle_beta   90.00
_cell.angle_gamma   90.00
#
_symmetry.space_group_name_H-M   'P 1'
#
loop_
_entity.id
_entity.type
_entity.pdbx_description
1 polymer ?
#
loop_
_entity_poly.entity_id
_entity_poly.type
_entity_poly.pdbx_seq_one_letter_code
_entity_poly.pdbx_strand_id
1 'polypeptide(L)'
;MASLVIDHLRRTAPEETVVVYAYYDAGKREQQKVVHILASLLRQLVEASPSMPGCVQRLHLKNIGRELSSDEDVSWYLETRIAQHDVIKDELAEYAAEVKAALRETIKEKIMMVSDGMFLLARFHMDYVLEMISPNRMRESIEMLPRGLAAYRGIYLKTTQRIDNQPEEYCSLANATLTWLVCAKRPMTVPELREALAIKINAPSLNNGDFSTTRSIVEACKGLVSIGNDEVIQLLHHTAREYLDSNFGWLEEPSTRRLAAAEVAERAKAMAHRDITLKLLTYVSFDTFGAGPCNDDSHFLEREMSNRLHSYGSCHWVDHLNSSGPYVSDIVDLGTSSLLNRLLGSEKK
;
A
#
# COMPACT_ATOMS: atom_id res chain seq x y z
N MET A 1 -36.41 -17.53 12.53
CA MET A 1 -37.46 -16.83 11.75
C MET A 1 -36.92 -15.67 10.93
N ALA A 2 -36.17 -14.74 11.50
CA ALA A 2 -35.69 -13.56 10.77
C ALA A 2 -34.73 -13.86 9.58
N SER A 3 -33.92 -14.93 9.64
CA SER A 3 -33.04 -15.33 8.52
C SER A 3 -33.80 -15.74 7.26
N LEU A 4 -34.95 -16.42 7.42
CA LEU A 4 -35.81 -16.85 6.31
C LEU A 4 -36.51 -15.66 5.64
N VAL A 5 -36.86 -14.64 6.42
CA VAL A 5 -37.47 -13.40 5.90
C VAL A 5 -36.45 -12.61 5.08
N ILE A 6 -35.20 -12.51 5.57
CA ILE A 6 -34.12 -11.81 4.84
C ILE A 6 -33.81 -12.51 3.52
N ASP A 7 -33.72 -13.85 3.52
CA ASP A 7 -33.44 -14.61 2.29
C ASP A 7 -34.58 -14.48 1.27
N HIS A 8 -35.83 -14.47 1.73
CA HIS A 8 -36.99 -14.22 0.87
C HIS A 8 -36.97 -12.80 0.26
N LEU A 9 -36.66 -11.79 1.07
CA LEU A 9 -36.57 -10.39 0.62
C LEU A 9 -35.43 -10.18 -0.37
N ARG A 10 -34.28 -10.85 -0.19
CA ARG A 10 -33.16 -10.78 -1.15
C ARG A 10 -33.50 -11.37 -2.51
N ARG A 11 -34.36 -12.40 -2.56
CA ARG A 11 -34.77 -13.06 -3.81
C ARG A 11 -35.92 -12.36 -4.53
N THR A 12 -36.73 -11.60 -3.80
CA THR A 12 -37.92 -10.92 -4.34
C THR A 12 -37.69 -9.42 -4.58
N ALA A 13 -36.58 -8.86 -4.10
CA ALA A 13 -36.22 -7.47 -4.34
C ALA A 13 -35.91 -7.22 -5.83
N PRO A 14 -36.33 -6.06 -6.38
CA PRO A 14 -35.92 -5.61 -7.72
C PRO A 14 -34.40 -5.51 -7.85
N GLU A 15 -33.86 -5.67 -9.06
CA GLU A 15 -32.40 -5.65 -9.34
C GLU A 15 -31.69 -4.36 -8.86
N GLU A 16 -32.41 -3.26 -8.74
CA GLU A 16 -31.88 -1.96 -8.26
C GLU A 16 -31.97 -1.78 -6.73
N THR A 17 -32.48 -2.77 -5.98
CA THR A 17 -32.76 -2.65 -4.54
C THR A 17 -31.89 -3.60 -3.72
N VAL A 18 -31.03 -3.03 -2.88
CA VAL A 18 -30.17 -3.78 -1.95
C VAL A 18 -30.86 -3.95 -0.60
N VAL A 19 -31.00 -5.20 -0.15
CA VAL A 19 -31.57 -5.54 1.16
C VAL A 19 -30.46 -5.71 2.20
N VAL A 20 -30.42 -4.81 3.18
CA VAL A 20 -29.53 -4.87 4.35
C VAL A 20 -30.32 -5.04 5.64
N TYR A 21 -29.70 -5.61 6.67
CA TYR A 21 -30.37 -5.91 7.92
C TYR A 21 -29.44 -5.74 9.13
N ALA A 22 -30.04 -5.43 10.28
CA ALA A 22 -29.37 -5.42 11.56
C ALA A 22 -30.16 -6.24 12.58
N TYR A 23 -29.45 -7.06 13.36
CA TYR A 23 -30.03 -7.83 14.45
C TYR A 23 -29.80 -7.11 15.77
N TYR A 24 -30.89 -6.78 16.46
CA TYR A 24 -30.84 -6.19 17.78
C TYR A 24 -31.14 -7.26 18.84
N ASP A 25 -30.23 -7.43 19.79
CA ASP A 25 -30.38 -8.39 20.89
C ASP A 25 -30.54 -7.61 22.20
N ALA A 26 -31.73 -7.68 22.78
CA ALA A 26 -32.08 -6.96 24.00
C ALA A 26 -31.21 -7.36 25.21
N GLY A 27 -30.58 -8.54 25.19
CA GLY A 27 -29.68 -9.01 26.25
C GLY A 27 -28.24 -8.47 26.17
N LYS A 28 -27.84 -7.80 25.09
CA LYS A 28 -26.46 -7.32 24.85
C LYS A 28 -26.39 -5.82 24.56
N ARG A 29 -27.30 -5.06 25.15
CA ARG A 29 -27.53 -3.63 24.87
C ARG A 29 -26.29 -2.75 25.01
N GLU A 30 -25.41 -3.03 25.96
CA GLU A 30 -24.19 -2.26 26.21
C GLU A 30 -23.09 -2.49 25.15
N GLN A 31 -23.12 -3.62 24.44
CA GLN A 31 -22.13 -3.97 23.42
C GLN A 31 -22.55 -3.52 22.01
N GLN A 32 -23.84 -3.26 21.78
CA GLN A 32 -24.40 -2.88 20.48
C GLN A 32 -24.43 -1.36 20.29
N LYS A 33 -23.24 -0.74 20.18
CA LYS A 33 -23.12 0.70 19.89
C LYS A 33 -23.65 1.01 18.48
N VAL A 34 -24.29 2.18 18.34
CA VAL A 34 -24.86 2.68 17.08
C VAL A 34 -23.84 2.66 15.94
N VAL A 35 -22.58 3.00 16.23
CA VAL A 35 -21.48 3.00 15.24
C VAL A 35 -21.25 1.61 14.64
N HIS A 36 -21.30 0.54 15.43
CA HIS A 36 -21.11 -0.83 14.92
C HIS A 36 -22.29 -1.31 14.07
N ILE A 37 -23.51 -0.90 14.44
CA ILE A 37 -24.72 -1.19 13.66
C ILE A 37 -24.64 -0.48 12.31
N LEU A 38 -24.30 0.81 12.30
CA LEU A 38 -24.12 1.60 11.08
C LEU A 38 -22.99 1.05 10.21
N ALA A 39 -21.85 0.68 10.80
CA ALA A 39 -20.74 0.08 10.07
C ALA A 39 -21.12 -1.26 9.43
N SER A 40 -21.87 -2.11 10.14
CA SER A 40 -22.38 -3.39 9.61
C SER A 40 -23.36 -3.18 8.45
N LEU A 41 -24.29 -2.25 8.59
CA LEU A 41 -25.25 -1.92 7.52
C LEU A 41 -24.55 -1.34 6.29
N LEU A 42 -23.58 -0.44 6.50
CA LEU A 42 -22.78 0.16 5.44
C LEU A 42 -21.96 -0.89 4.69
N ARG A 43 -21.34 -1.82 5.42
CA ARG A 43 -20.57 -2.93 4.84
C ARG A 43 -21.47 -3.82 3.97
N GLN A 44 -22.65 -4.21 4.47
CA GLN A 44 -23.60 -5.02 3.69
C GLN A 44 -24.09 -4.29 2.42
N LEU A 45 -24.28 -2.97 2.49
CA LEU A 45 -24.65 -2.14 1.34
C LEU A 45 -23.55 -2.09 0.28
N VAL A 46 -22.28 -2.00 0.72
CA VAL A 46 -21.11 -1.99 -0.15
C VAL A 46 -20.90 -3.35 -0.81
N GLU A 47 -20.96 -4.44 -0.05
CA GLU A 47 -20.75 -5.81 -0.54
C GLU A 47 -21.80 -6.24 -1.57
N ALA A 48 -23.02 -5.72 -1.47
CA ALA A 48 -24.12 -6.05 -2.36
C ALA A 48 -24.28 -5.10 -3.55
N SER A 49 -23.45 -4.04 -3.65
CA SER A 49 -23.52 -3.08 -4.76
C SER A 49 -22.42 -3.36 -5.80
N PRO A 50 -22.74 -3.42 -7.11
CA PRO A 50 -21.75 -3.67 -8.17
C PRO A 50 -20.77 -2.49 -8.38
N SER A 51 -21.07 -1.32 -7.83
CA SER A 51 -20.17 -0.16 -7.85
C SER A 51 -20.32 0.69 -6.58
N MET A 52 -19.23 1.33 -6.13
CA MET A 52 -19.26 2.20 -4.96
C MET A 52 -20.16 3.43 -5.22
N PRO A 53 -21.15 3.73 -4.36
CA PRO A 53 -21.96 4.94 -4.51
C PRO A 53 -21.08 6.20 -4.50
N GLY A 54 -21.31 7.14 -5.42
CA GLY A 54 -20.46 8.33 -5.56
C GLY A 54 -20.39 9.22 -4.31
N CYS A 55 -21.41 9.20 -3.44
CA CYS A 55 -21.35 9.88 -2.14
C CYS A 55 -20.37 9.20 -1.17
N VAL A 56 -20.32 7.87 -1.15
CA VAL A 56 -19.35 7.09 -0.37
C VAL A 56 -17.96 7.24 -0.97
N GLN A 57 -17.83 7.25 -2.29
CA GLN A 57 -16.55 7.53 -2.95
C GLN A 57 -16.03 8.93 -2.63
N ARG A 58 -16.89 9.96 -2.64
CA ARG A 58 -16.52 11.32 -2.20
C ARG A 58 -16.18 11.39 -0.71
N LEU A 59 -16.93 10.70 0.14
CA LEU A 59 -16.70 10.68 1.59
C LEU A 59 -15.43 9.89 1.94
N HIS A 60 -15.17 8.79 1.23
CA HIS A 60 -13.94 8.03 1.27
C HIS A 60 -12.78 8.90 0.79
N LEU A 61 -12.85 9.53 -0.38
CA LEU A 61 -11.82 10.49 -0.84
C LEU A 61 -11.58 11.64 0.14
N LYS A 62 -12.62 12.10 0.85
CA LYS A 62 -12.53 13.13 1.88
C LYS A 62 -11.95 12.63 3.21
N ASN A 63 -12.02 11.33 3.49
CA ASN A 63 -11.59 10.70 4.75
C ASN A 63 -10.42 9.72 4.56
N ILE A 64 -9.96 9.49 3.33
CA ILE A 64 -8.74 8.75 3.00
C ILE A 64 -7.61 9.48 3.71
N GLY A 65 -6.91 8.79 4.61
CA GLY A 65 -5.85 9.37 5.43
C GLY A 65 -6.17 9.63 6.88
N ARG A 66 -7.45 9.58 7.25
CA ARG A 66 -7.85 9.43 8.63
C ARG A 66 -8.00 7.94 8.89
N GLU A 67 -6.90 7.24 9.16
CA GLU A 67 -7.02 6.17 10.16
C GLU A 67 -7.55 6.89 11.40
N LEU A 68 -8.86 6.77 11.66
CA LEU A 68 -9.44 7.21 12.92
C LEU A 68 -8.88 6.28 14.01
N SER A 69 -7.61 6.43 14.34
CA SER A 69 -7.20 6.22 15.73
C SER A 69 -7.96 7.27 16.51
N SER A 70 -8.64 6.85 17.57
CA SER A 70 -9.22 7.83 18.48
C SER A 70 -8.10 8.77 18.92
N ASP A 71 -8.37 10.06 19.10
CA ASP A 71 -7.41 10.95 19.76
C ASP A 71 -6.99 10.35 21.13
N GLU A 72 -7.84 9.52 21.72
CA GLU A 72 -7.54 8.70 22.90
C GLU A 72 -6.44 7.65 22.65
N ASP A 73 -6.44 6.96 21.50
CA ASP A 73 -5.44 5.94 21.15
C ASP A 73 -4.06 6.58 20.92
N VAL A 74 -4.04 7.73 20.22
CA VAL A 74 -2.82 8.52 20.03
C VAL A 74 -2.34 9.04 21.37
N SER A 75 -3.22 9.65 22.17
CA SER A 75 -2.88 10.14 23.51
C SER A 75 -2.31 9.04 24.40
N TRP A 76 -2.95 7.87 24.44
CA TRP A 76 -2.49 6.73 25.24
C TRP A 76 -1.12 6.22 24.78
N TYR A 77 -0.89 6.13 23.47
CA TYR A 77 0.40 5.75 22.90
C TYR A 77 1.50 6.74 23.28
N LEU A 78 1.25 8.05 23.12
CA LEU A 78 2.19 9.10 23.49
C LEU A 78 2.54 9.03 24.97
N GLU A 79 1.53 8.95 25.84
CA GLU A 79 1.74 8.86 27.29
C GLU A 79 2.58 7.66 27.69
N THR A 80 2.30 6.50 27.08
CA THR A 80 3.02 5.25 27.35
C THR A 80 4.48 5.36 26.90
N ARG A 81 4.74 5.94 25.72
CA ARG A 81 6.11 6.11 25.19
C ARG A 81 6.92 7.17 25.92
N ILE A 82 6.32 8.32 26.24
CA ILE A 82 7.00 9.41 26.98
C ILE A 82 7.45 8.92 28.36
N ALA A 83 6.60 8.14 29.05
CA ALA A 83 6.92 7.59 30.37
C ALA A 83 8.11 6.61 30.36
N GLN A 84 8.48 6.06 29.20
CA GLN A 84 9.59 5.13 29.08
C GLN A 84 10.95 5.82 28.93
N HIS A 85 10.98 7.12 28.64
CA HIS A 85 12.20 7.88 28.34
C HIS A 85 13.03 8.17 29.60
N ASP A 86 14.36 8.07 29.50
CA ASP A 86 15.28 8.16 30.64
C ASP A 86 15.22 9.50 31.37
N VAL A 87 15.08 10.61 30.65
CA VAL A 87 14.92 11.96 31.23
C VAL A 87 13.58 12.12 31.97
N ILE A 88 12.55 11.35 31.63
CA ILE A 88 11.22 11.42 32.25
C ILE A 88 11.14 10.46 33.44
N LYS A 89 11.68 9.24 33.29
CA LYS A 89 11.87 8.33 34.42
C LYS A 89 12.75 8.96 35.48
N ASP A 90 13.91 9.45 35.05
CA ASP A 90 14.91 10.14 35.84
C ASP A 90 15.09 9.42 37.19
N GLU A 91 15.59 8.18 37.11
CA GLU A 91 15.72 7.26 38.24
C GLU A 91 16.65 7.80 39.34
N LEU A 92 17.53 8.72 38.98
CA LEU A 92 18.47 9.41 39.86
C LEU A 92 17.92 10.72 40.43
N ALA A 93 16.70 11.10 40.05
CA ALA A 93 16.02 12.34 40.46
C ALA A 93 16.85 13.62 40.21
N GLU A 94 17.54 13.67 39.08
CA GLU A 94 18.35 14.80 38.64
C GLU A 94 17.51 16.02 38.24
N TYR A 95 16.22 15.80 37.88
CA TYR A 95 15.28 16.86 37.52
C TYR A 95 14.08 16.92 38.49
N ALA A 96 13.68 18.15 38.81
CA ALA A 96 12.48 18.42 39.61
C ALA A 96 11.21 17.82 38.96
N ALA A 97 10.31 17.27 39.77
CA ALA A 97 9.11 16.58 39.30
C ALA A 97 8.21 17.51 38.45
N GLU A 98 8.14 18.79 38.80
CA GLU A 98 7.38 19.81 38.09
C GLU A 98 7.92 20.03 36.67
N VAL A 99 9.25 20.00 36.51
CA VAL A 99 9.91 20.18 35.21
C VAL A 99 9.63 18.98 34.30
N LYS A 100 9.63 17.76 34.86
CA LYS A 100 9.31 16.52 34.15
C LYS A 100 7.84 16.46 33.74
N ALA A 101 6.92 16.85 34.64
CA ALA A 101 5.49 16.92 34.36
C ALA A 101 5.18 17.94 33.26
N ALA A 102 5.74 19.16 33.36
CA ALA A 102 5.57 20.19 32.34
C ALA A 102 6.15 19.76 30.98
N LEU A 103 7.30 19.09 30.97
CA LEU A 103 7.90 18.55 29.75
C LEU A 103 7.02 17.47 29.12
N ARG A 104 6.50 16.52 29.91
CA ARG A 104 5.58 15.46 29.43
C ARG A 104 4.35 16.06 28.75
N GLU A 105 3.73 17.05 29.39
CA GLU A 105 2.53 17.69 28.82
C GLU A 105 2.85 18.45 27.53
N THR A 106 3.96 19.19 27.51
CA THR A 106 4.42 19.92 26.31
C THR A 106 4.67 18.98 25.14
N ILE A 107 5.34 17.84 25.37
CA ILE A 107 5.59 16.83 24.33
C ILE A 107 4.26 16.29 23.80
N LYS A 108 3.36 15.89 24.70
CA LYS A 108 2.07 15.30 24.36
C LYS A 108 1.22 16.27 23.54
N GLU A 109 0.98 17.49 24.05
CA GLU A 109 0.15 18.49 23.38
C GLU A 109 0.68 18.84 21.99
N LYS A 110 2.00 19.08 21.88
CA LYS A 110 2.55 19.49 20.60
C LYS A 110 2.51 18.35 19.58
N ILE A 111 2.85 17.13 19.98
CA ILE A 111 2.82 15.97 19.06
C ILE A 111 1.38 15.66 18.64
N MET A 112 0.40 15.70 19.55
CA MET A 112 -1.02 15.56 19.20
C MET A 112 -1.43 16.62 18.16
N MET A 113 -1.07 17.88 18.40
CA MET A 113 -1.41 18.98 17.50
C MET A 113 -0.74 18.83 16.12
N VAL A 114 0.54 18.46 16.04
CA VAL A 114 1.22 18.33 14.73
C VAL A 114 0.83 17.04 13.98
N SER A 115 0.31 16.05 14.70
CA SER A 115 -0.09 14.76 14.13
C SER A 115 -1.51 14.77 13.55
N ASP A 116 -2.37 15.72 13.92
CA ASP A 116 -3.74 15.90 13.41
C ASP A 116 -4.55 14.59 13.32
N GLY A 117 -4.52 13.79 14.41
CA GLY A 117 -5.22 12.51 14.51
C GLY A 117 -4.53 11.33 13.78
N MET A 118 -3.37 11.54 13.15
CA MET A 118 -2.64 10.50 12.43
C MET A 118 -1.60 9.80 13.32
N PHE A 119 -1.90 8.57 13.69
CA PHE A 119 -1.07 7.76 14.57
C PHE A 119 0.37 7.54 14.05
N LEU A 120 0.53 7.34 12.73
CA LEU A 120 1.86 7.15 12.14
C LEU A 120 2.75 8.38 12.35
N LEU A 121 2.19 9.58 12.20
CA LEU A 121 2.90 10.83 12.39
C LEU A 121 3.27 11.04 13.86
N ALA A 122 2.34 10.73 14.77
CA ALA A 122 2.58 10.74 16.21
C ALA A 122 3.71 9.80 16.62
N ARG A 123 3.73 8.58 16.07
CA ARG A 123 4.82 7.61 16.29
C ARG A 123 6.16 8.13 15.82
N PHE A 124 6.25 8.70 14.62
CA PHE A 124 7.52 9.21 14.10
C PHE A 124 8.04 10.43 14.86
N HIS A 125 7.16 11.38 15.19
CA HIS A 125 7.56 12.52 16.01
C HIS A 125 8.02 12.08 17.40
N MET A 126 7.35 11.09 17.99
CA MET A 126 7.82 10.49 19.24
C MET A 126 9.18 9.85 19.10
N ASP A 127 9.40 8.98 18.11
CA ASP A 127 10.69 8.31 17.93
C ASP A 127 11.83 9.34 17.77
N TYR A 128 11.60 10.47 17.08
CA TYR A 128 12.57 11.57 16.97
C TYR A 128 12.81 12.31 18.29
N VAL A 129 11.76 12.63 19.05
CA VAL A 129 11.89 13.33 20.35
C VAL A 129 12.59 12.44 21.38
N LEU A 130 12.37 11.13 21.33
CA LEU A 130 12.99 10.14 22.21
C LEU A 130 14.49 9.91 21.92
N GLU A 131 15.03 10.40 20.80
CA GLU A 131 16.49 10.41 20.55
C GLU A 131 17.21 11.53 21.32
N MET A 132 16.48 12.47 21.93
CA MET A 132 17.05 13.64 22.58
C MET A 132 17.42 13.34 24.04
N ILE A 133 18.67 13.63 24.40
CA ILE A 133 19.21 13.29 25.74
C ILE A 133 19.01 14.36 26.82
N SER A 134 18.39 15.51 26.50
CA SER A 134 18.16 16.57 27.49
C SER A 134 16.81 17.26 27.33
N PRO A 135 16.21 17.78 28.42
CA PRO A 135 14.93 18.48 28.39
C PRO A 135 14.87 19.63 27.37
N ASN A 136 15.94 20.42 27.25
CA ASN A 136 15.96 21.56 26.33
C ASN A 136 16.07 21.11 24.87
N ARG A 137 16.87 20.07 24.59
CA ARG A 137 16.95 19.48 23.25
C ARG A 137 15.61 18.89 22.82
N MET A 138 14.88 18.25 23.75
CA MET A 138 13.49 17.82 23.48
C MET A 138 12.61 19.02 23.12
N ARG A 139 12.57 20.07 23.94
CA ARG A 139 11.76 21.28 23.66
C ARG A 139 12.09 21.90 22.31
N GLU A 140 13.37 22.07 21.99
CA GLU A 140 13.82 22.58 20.69
C GLU A 140 13.38 21.66 19.54
N SER A 141 13.52 20.35 19.70
CA SER A 141 13.13 19.36 18.68
C SER A 141 11.63 19.40 18.38
N ILE A 142 10.81 19.68 19.38
CA ILE A 142 9.35 19.73 19.31
C ILE A 142 8.86 20.99 18.59
N GLU A 143 9.57 22.11 18.76
CA GLU A 143 9.30 23.34 18.00
C GLU A 143 9.68 23.22 16.51
N MET A 144 10.66 22.37 16.20
CA MET A 144 11.13 22.12 14.84
C MET A 144 10.34 21.01 14.12
N LEU A 145 9.31 20.42 14.76
CA LEU A 145 8.54 19.34 14.15
C LEU A 145 7.80 19.87 12.92
N PRO A 146 8.05 19.29 11.73
CA PRO A 146 7.32 19.68 10.54
C PRO A 146 5.84 19.34 10.70
N ARG A 147 4.96 20.14 10.11
CA ARG A 147 3.50 19.94 10.12
C ARG A 147 3.00 19.49 8.74
N GLY A 148 1.94 18.68 8.73
CA GLY A 148 1.22 18.30 7.52
C GLY A 148 2.10 17.61 6.46
N LEU A 149 1.82 17.88 5.18
CA LEU A 149 2.46 17.19 4.04
C LEU A 149 4.00 17.25 4.03
N ALA A 150 4.59 18.34 4.53
CA ALA A 150 6.03 18.51 4.62
C ALA A 150 6.68 17.57 5.64
N ALA A 151 5.96 17.18 6.69
CA ALA A 151 6.41 16.21 7.69
C ALA A 151 6.57 14.81 7.09
N TYR A 152 5.60 14.40 6.26
CA TYR A 152 5.66 13.11 5.57
C TYR A 152 6.85 13.03 4.62
N ARG A 153 7.18 14.13 3.93
CA ARG A 153 8.29 14.14 2.97
C ARG A 153 9.62 13.75 3.63
N GLY A 154 9.88 14.26 4.83
CA GLY A 154 11.09 13.93 5.60
C GLY A 154 11.11 12.47 6.08
N ILE A 155 9.95 11.96 6.52
CA ILE A 155 9.79 10.57 6.98
C ILE A 155 10.02 9.58 5.84
N TYR A 156 9.36 9.80 4.71
CA TYR A 156 9.51 8.94 3.55
C TYR A 156 10.91 9.04 2.96
N LEU A 157 11.52 10.23 2.93
CA LEU A 157 12.91 10.39 2.49
C LEU A 157 13.87 9.59 3.36
N LYS A 158 13.75 9.66 4.69
CA LYS A 158 14.57 8.84 5.60
C LYS A 158 14.31 7.34 5.38
N THR A 159 13.07 6.96 5.10
CA THR A 159 12.71 5.55 4.89
C THR A 159 13.23 5.01 3.56
N THR A 160 13.14 5.79 2.48
CA THR A 160 13.74 5.44 1.18
C THR A 160 15.27 5.39 1.27
N GLN A 161 15.91 6.31 2.00
CA GLN A 161 17.35 6.21 2.28
C GLN A 161 17.73 4.93 3.04
N ARG A 162 16.87 4.46 3.97
CA ARG A 162 17.10 3.18 4.65
C ARG A 162 16.91 1.98 3.73
N ILE A 163 16.08 2.11 2.69
CA ILE A 163 15.94 1.13 1.62
C ILE A 163 17.19 1.15 0.74
N ASP A 164 17.72 2.32 0.38
CA ASP A 164 18.91 2.44 -0.47
C ASP A 164 20.17 1.89 0.20
N ASN A 165 20.29 2.05 1.53
CA ASN A 165 21.45 1.64 2.31
C ASN A 165 21.45 0.14 2.72
N GLN A 166 20.47 -0.65 2.29
CA GLN A 166 20.44 -2.08 2.59
C GLN A 166 21.20 -2.90 1.53
N PRO A 167 21.45 -4.22 1.73
CA PRO A 167 22.10 -5.05 0.73
C PRO A 167 21.39 -4.98 -0.63
N GLU A 168 22.14 -5.05 -1.72
CA GLU A 168 21.65 -4.84 -3.10
C GLU A 168 20.44 -5.72 -3.45
N GLU A 169 20.41 -6.97 -3.00
CA GLU A 169 19.28 -7.89 -3.20
C GLU A 169 17.99 -7.38 -2.51
N TYR A 170 18.11 -6.86 -1.29
CA TYR A 170 16.97 -6.31 -0.57
C TYR A 170 16.55 -4.95 -1.15
N CYS A 171 17.52 -4.12 -1.57
CA CYS A 171 17.25 -2.85 -2.24
C CYS A 171 16.47 -3.05 -3.55
N SER A 172 16.98 -3.92 -4.43
CA SER A 172 16.29 -4.27 -5.68
C SER A 172 14.91 -4.87 -5.45
N LEU A 173 14.76 -5.76 -4.45
CA LEU A 173 13.46 -6.33 -4.08
C LEU A 173 12.47 -5.28 -3.58
N ALA A 174 12.90 -4.37 -2.70
CA ALA A 174 12.09 -3.27 -2.20
C ALA A 174 11.64 -2.36 -3.34
N ASN A 175 12.58 -2.03 -4.23
CA ASN A 175 12.32 -1.13 -5.34
C ASN A 175 11.32 -1.73 -6.32
N ALA A 176 11.53 -2.97 -6.74
CA ALA A 176 10.57 -3.68 -7.58
C ALA A 176 9.19 -3.77 -6.92
N THR A 177 9.13 -4.08 -5.62
CA THR A 177 7.86 -4.16 -4.87
C THR A 177 7.11 -2.84 -4.87
N LEU A 178 7.78 -1.76 -4.47
CA LEU A 178 7.19 -0.43 -4.40
C LEU A 178 6.78 0.08 -5.79
N THR A 179 7.55 -0.21 -6.84
CA THR A 179 7.18 0.08 -8.23
C THR A 179 5.86 -0.59 -8.61
N TRP A 180 5.70 -1.89 -8.34
CA TRP A 180 4.45 -2.60 -8.59
C TRP A 180 3.28 -1.99 -7.80
N LEU A 181 3.46 -1.70 -6.51
CA LEU A 181 2.39 -1.14 -5.67
C LEU A 181 1.94 0.26 -6.10
N VAL A 182 2.85 1.09 -6.59
CA VAL A 182 2.53 2.45 -7.04
C VAL A 182 1.93 2.43 -8.45
N CYS A 183 2.47 1.64 -9.37
CA CYS A 183 2.03 1.60 -10.77
C CYS A 183 0.81 0.70 -11.03
N ALA A 184 0.45 -0.19 -10.10
CA ALA A 184 -0.64 -1.15 -10.31
C ALA A 184 -1.99 -0.45 -10.53
N LYS A 185 -2.78 -0.96 -11.49
CA LYS A 185 -4.10 -0.41 -11.86
C LYS A 185 -5.22 -0.82 -10.91
N ARG A 186 -4.99 -1.87 -10.11
CA ARG A 186 -5.86 -2.32 -9.03
C ARG A 186 -5.02 -2.85 -7.86
N PRO A 187 -5.60 -2.99 -6.65
CA PRO A 187 -4.94 -3.70 -5.56
C PRO A 187 -4.47 -5.10 -6.01
N MET A 188 -3.28 -5.48 -5.54
CA MET A 188 -2.66 -6.78 -5.86
C MET A 188 -2.59 -7.63 -4.60
N THR A 189 -2.78 -8.93 -4.78
CA THR A 189 -2.57 -9.92 -3.72
C THR A 189 -1.09 -10.30 -3.61
N VAL A 190 -0.69 -10.82 -2.46
CA VAL A 190 0.68 -11.32 -2.23
C VAL A 190 1.09 -12.36 -3.28
N PRO A 191 0.27 -13.36 -3.65
CA PRO A 191 0.62 -14.32 -4.71
C PRO A 191 0.85 -13.67 -6.07
N GLU A 192 -0.01 -12.73 -6.48
CA GLU A 192 0.15 -11.99 -7.74
C GLU A 192 1.47 -11.21 -7.77
N LEU A 193 1.78 -10.48 -6.70
CA LEU A 193 3.02 -9.72 -6.61
C LEU A 193 4.24 -10.66 -6.64
N ARG A 194 4.18 -11.80 -5.95
CA ARG A 194 5.29 -12.75 -5.92
C ARG A 194 5.62 -13.31 -7.29
N GLU A 195 4.60 -13.65 -8.08
CA GLU A 195 4.80 -14.02 -9.48
C GLU A 195 5.36 -12.85 -10.28
N ALA A 196 4.81 -11.64 -10.12
CA ALA A 196 5.25 -10.44 -10.82
C ALA A 196 6.73 -10.09 -10.59
N LEU A 197 7.22 -10.33 -9.37
CA LEU A 197 8.62 -10.13 -8.99
C LEU A 197 9.55 -11.24 -9.53
N ALA A 198 9.03 -12.47 -9.69
CA ALA A 198 9.81 -13.62 -10.18
C ALA A 198 9.97 -13.67 -11.71
N ILE A 199 9.25 -12.84 -12.47
CA ILE A 199 9.34 -12.83 -13.94
C ILE A 199 10.72 -12.35 -14.40
N LYS A 200 11.39 -13.21 -15.16
CA LYS A 200 12.56 -12.86 -15.99
C LYS A 200 12.09 -12.63 -17.43
N ILE A 201 12.40 -11.47 -17.99
CA ILE A 201 11.99 -11.10 -19.35
C ILE A 201 12.48 -12.17 -20.34
N ASN A 202 11.61 -12.56 -21.28
CA ASN A 202 11.83 -13.63 -22.26
C ASN A 202 11.94 -15.07 -21.72
N ALA A 203 11.72 -15.31 -20.43
CA ALA A 203 11.64 -16.68 -19.91
C ALA A 203 10.39 -17.41 -20.42
N PRO A 204 10.45 -18.75 -20.60
CA PRO A 204 9.30 -19.55 -21.04
C PRO A 204 8.30 -19.87 -19.91
N SER A 205 8.76 -19.82 -18.65
CA SER A 205 7.95 -20.09 -17.45
C SER A 205 8.56 -19.44 -16.20
N LEU A 206 7.81 -19.42 -15.10
CA LEU A 206 8.36 -19.09 -13.78
C LEU A 206 9.22 -20.25 -13.26
N ASN A 207 10.20 -19.90 -12.42
CA ASN A 207 11.02 -20.85 -11.69
C ASN A 207 10.79 -20.68 -10.19
N ASN A 208 10.48 -21.78 -9.50
CA ASN A 208 10.24 -21.81 -8.06
C ASN A 208 11.42 -21.24 -7.23
N GLY A 209 12.65 -21.32 -7.75
CA GLY A 209 13.84 -20.76 -7.11
C GLY A 209 13.94 -19.22 -7.19
N ASP A 210 13.16 -18.57 -8.05
CA ASP A 210 13.18 -17.11 -8.24
C ASP A 210 12.17 -16.37 -7.34
N PHE A 211 11.33 -17.10 -6.59
CA PHE A 211 10.32 -16.50 -5.73
C PHE A 211 10.92 -15.98 -4.42
N SER A 212 10.80 -14.67 -4.22
CA SER A 212 11.03 -14.05 -2.92
C SER A 212 9.96 -14.46 -1.91
N THR A 213 10.35 -14.63 -0.64
CA THR A 213 9.38 -14.91 0.42
C THR A 213 8.58 -13.67 0.78
N THR A 214 7.33 -13.84 1.22
CA THR A 214 6.48 -12.74 1.70
C THR A 214 7.15 -11.94 2.81
N ARG A 215 7.88 -12.62 3.70
CA ARG A 215 8.65 -11.98 4.78
C ARG A 215 9.76 -11.09 4.22
N SER A 216 10.54 -11.59 3.27
CA SER A 216 11.62 -10.83 2.62
C SER A 216 11.09 -9.59 1.92
N ILE A 217 9.94 -9.69 1.24
CA ILE A 217 9.28 -8.55 0.58
C ILE A 217 8.93 -7.45 1.59
N VAL A 218 8.24 -7.81 2.68
CA VAL A 218 7.84 -6.84 3.72
C VAL A 218 9.05 -6.22 4.42
N GLU A 219 10.08 -7.03 4.71
CA GLU A 219 11.31 -6.61 5.39
C GLU A 219 12.16 -5.68 4.52
N ALA A 220 12.21 -5.93 3.21
CA ALA A 220 12.90 -5.11 2.22
C ALA A 220 12.31 -3.69 2.16
N CYS A 221 10.98 -3.55 2.27
CA CYS A 221 10.29 -2.27 2.19
C CYS A 221 10.34 -1.42 3.48
N LYS A 222 11.07 -1.84 4.52
CA LYS A 222 11.30 -1.10 5.79
C LYS A 222 10.04 -0.48 6.43
N GLY A 223 8.91 -1.17 6.34
CA GLY A 223 7.65 -0.75 6.94
C GLY A 223 6.82 0.21 6.07
N LEU A 224 7.16 0.41 4.80
CA LEU A 224 6.29 1.13 3.85
C LEU A 224 5.14 0.28 3.32
N VAL A 225 5.13 -1.02 3.61
CA VAL A 225 4.17 -1.99 3.07
C VAL A 225 3.55 -2.79 4.21
N SER A 226 2.25 -3.07 4.07
CA SER A 226 1.47 -3.93 4.95
C SER A 226 0.66 -4.94 4.12
N ILE A 227 0.23 -6.02 4.78
CA ILE A 227 -0.60 -7.07 4.18
C ILE A 227 -1.96 -7.03 4.89
N GLY A 228 -3.03 -6.89 4.12
CA GLY A 228 -4.41 -6.94 4.60
C GLY A 228 -4.86 -8.35 4.95
N ASN A 229 -6.04 -8.45 5.57
CA ASN A 229 -6.65 -9.73 5.95
C ASN A 229 -7.08 -10.58 4.73
N ASP A 230 -7.23 -9.94 3.58
CA ASP A 230 -7.59 -10.50 2.27
C ASP A 230 -6.37 -10.85 1.40
N GLU A 231 -5.18 -10.93 2.02
CA GLU A 231 -3.89 -11.13 1.33
C GLU A 231 -3.51 -10.02 0.34
N VAL A 232 -4.21 -8.87 0.36
CA VAL A 232 -3.85 -7.72 -0.45
C VAL A 232 -2.64 -7.03 0.15
N ILE A 233 -1.61 -6.86 -0.67
CA ILE A 233 -0.42 -6.11 -0.30
C ILE A 233 -0.61 -4.65 -0.69
N GLN A 234 -0.40 -3.75 0.27
CA GLN A 234 -0.64 -2.32 0.09
C GLN A 234 0.42 -1.48 0.77
N LEU A 235 0.57 -0.25 0.30
CA LEU A 235 1.37 0.73 1.01
C LEU A 235 0.73 0.99 2.37
N LEU A 236 1.57 1.12 3.41
CA LEU A 236 1.13 1.31 4.79
C LEU A 236 0.13 2.46 4.92
N HIS A 237 0.29 3.51 4.11
CA HIS A 237 -0.60 4.65 4.11
C HIS A 237 -0.72 5.29 2.72
N HIS A 238 -1.87 5.90 2.41
CA HIS A 238 -2.10 6.55 1.11
C HIS A 238 -1.12 7.71 0.85
N THR A 239 -0.69 8.46 1.88
CA THR A 239 0.35 9.50 1.73
C THR A 239 1.70 8.93 1.30
N ALA A 240 1.96 7.65 1.55
CA ALA A 240 3.15 6.97 1.03
C ALA A 240 3.03 6.79 -0.49
N ARG A 241 1.83 6.49 -0.99
CA ARG A 241 1.57 6.46 -2.45
C ARG A 241 1.80 7.82 -3.06
N GLU A 242 1.20 8.88 -2.50
CA GLU A 242 1.35 10.24 -3.02
C GLU A 242 2.81 10.70 -3.04
N TYR A 243 3.57 10.39 -1.97
CA TYR A 243 4.99 10.70 -1.91
C TYR A 243 5.79 9.93 -2.97
N LEU A 244 5.59 8.61 -3.07
CA LEU A 244 6.33 7.78 -4.02
C LEU A 244 5.98 8.12 -5.46
N ASP A 245 4.73 8.52 -5.72
CA ASP A 245 4.26 8.96 -7.03
C ASP A 245 4.88 10.32 -7.41
N SER A 246 4.92 11.26 -6.46
CA SER A 246 5.51 12.59 -6.68
C SER A 246 7.04 12.56 -6.78
N ASN A 247 7.69 11.60 -6.12
CA ASN A 247 9.15 11.49 -6.05
C ASN A 247 9.67 10.23 -6.73
N PHE A 248 9.01 9.72 -7.78
CA PHE A 248 9.32 8.44 -8.43
C PHE A 248 10.78 8.27 -8.91
N GLY A 249 11.57 9.33 -8.92
CA GLY A 249 13.02 9.33 -9.12
C GLY A 249 13.85 8.62 -8.03
N TRP A 250 13.24 8.05 -6.98
CA TRP A 250 13.95 7.13 -6.06
C TRP A 250 14.41 5.81 -6.73
N LEU A 251 14.04 5.59 -7.99
CA LEU A 251 14.54 4.52 -8.86
C LEU A 251 15.73 4.93 -9.75
N GLU A 252 16.06 6.22 -9.84
CA GLU A 252 17.20 6.68 -10.64
C GLU A 252 18.42 7.01 -9.77
N GLU A 253 19.60 6.58 -10.25
CA GLU A 253 20.89 6.87 -9.63
C GLU A 253 21.11 8.39 -9.43
N PRO A 254 21.75 8.84 -8.33
CA PRO A 254 21.96 10.26 -7.99
C PRO A 254 22.77 11.12 -9.00
N SER A 255 23.16 10.53 -10.14
CA SER A 255 24.04 11.11 -11.15
C SER A 255 23.30 11.88 -12.26
N THR A 256 21.97 11.83 -12.36
CA THR A 256 21.17 12.63 -13.32
C THR A 256 20.85 14.05 -12.81
N ARG A 257 21.86 14.77 -12.31
CA ARG A 257 21.74 16.10 -11.67
C ARG A 257 21.59 17.27 -12.67
N ARG A 258 20.85 17.11 -13.77
CA ARG A 258 20.67 18.13 -14.82
C ARG A 258 19.23 18.37 -15.32
N LEU A 259 18.22 17.64 -14.83
CA LEU A 259 16.80 17.85 -15.20
C LEU A 259 15.98 18.36 -14.01
N ALA A 260 14.83 18.98 -14.27
CA ALA A 260 13.91 19.34 -13.21
C ALA A 260 13.38 18.07 -12.53
N ALA A 261 13.29 18.05 -11.19
CA ALA A 261 12.92 16.83 -10.44
C ALA A 261 11.59 16.18 -10.89
N ALA A 262 10.64 16.99 -11.40
CA ALA A 262 9.39 16.50 -11.97
C ALA A 262 9.59 15.74 -13.29
N GLU A 263 10.47 16.20 -14.17
CA GLU A 263 10.76 15.53 -15.45
C GLU A 263 11.45 14.17 -15.22
N VAL A 264 12.32 14.10 -14.20
CA VAL A 264 12.97 12.85 -13.77
C VAL A 264 11.93 11.86 -13.24
N ALA A 265 11.00 12.31 -12.39
CA ALA A 265 9.94 11.45 -11.85
C ALA A 265 9.02 10.91 -12.95
N GLU A 266 8.58 11.76 -13.88
CA GLU A 266 7.74 11.36 -15.02
C GLU A 266 8.46 10.34 -15.92
N ARG A 267 9.75 10.58 -16.22
CA ARG A 267 10.57 9.63 -16.99
C ARG A 267 10.72 8.29 -16.27
N ALA A 268 11.08 8.30 -15.00
CA ALA A 268 11.26 7.09 -14.20
C ALA A 268 9.94 6.28 -14.12
N LYS A 269 8.81 6.96 -13.97
CA LYS A 269 7.48 6.34 -13.96
C LYS A 269 7.13 5.72 -15.30
N ALA A 270 7.42 6.41 -16.41
CA ALA A 270 7.22 5.86 -17.76
C ALA A 270 8.09 4.60 -17.99
N MET A 271 9.34 4.62 -17.54
CA MET A 271 10.26 3.48 -17.61
C MET A 271 9.79 2.28 -16.75
N ALA A 272 9.24 2.54 -15.56
CA ALA A 272 8.63 1.50 -14.73
C ALA A 272 7.41 0.87 -15.41
N HIS A 273 6.52 1.68 -16.00
CA HIS A 273 5.39 1.16 -16.77
C HIS A 273 5.85 0.31 -17.97
N ARG A 274 6.95 0.69 -18.63
CA ARG A 274 7.61 -0.14 -19.65
C ARG A 274 8.09 -1.48 -19.11
N ASP A 275 8.83 -1.51 -18.00
CA ASP A 275 9.32 -2.78 -17.41
C ASP A 275 8.16 -3.71 -17.02
N ILE A 276 7.13 -3.15 -16.38
CA ILE A 276 5.90 -3.90 -16.06
C ILE A 276 5.28 -4.47 -17.33
N THR A 277 5.19 -3.69 -18.40
CA THR A 277 4.61 -4.16 -19.67
C THR A 277 5.40 -5.33 -20.24
N LEU A 278 6.73 -5.27 -20.25
CA LEU A 278 7.60 -6.37 -20.70
C LEU A 278 7.43 -7.64 -19.86
N LYS A 279 7.31 -7.49 -18.54
CA LYS A 279 7.05 -8.60 -17.63
C LYS A 279 5.68 -9.23 -17.88
N LEU A 280 4.63 -8.41 -17.99
CA LEU A 280 3.28 -8.90 -18.25
C LEU A 280 3.20 -9.60 -19.62
N LEU A 281 3.80 -9.03 -20.67
CA LEU A 281 3.88 -9.66 -21.99
C LEU A 281 4.63 -11.00 -21.95
N THR A 282 5.75 -11.05 -21.23
CA THR A 282 6.49 -12.30 -21.02
C THR A 282 5.61 -13.34 -20.34
N TYR A 283 4.91 -12.94 -19.28
CA TYR A 283 4.04 -13.81 -18.49
C TYR A 283 2.89 -14.38 -19.32
N VAL A 284 2.12 -13.55 -20.02
CA VAL A 284 0.99 -14.03 -20.84
C VAL A 284 1.45 -14.86 -22.04
N SER A 285 2.74 -14.79 -22.38
CA SER A 285 3.36 -15.59 -23.44
C SER A 285 4.03 -16.87 -22.95
N PHE A 286 3.89 -17.25 -21.67
CA PHE A 286 4.46 -18.49 -21.16
C PHE A 286 3.91 -19.73 -21.87
N ASP A 287 4.73 -20.78 -21.93
CA ASP A 287 4.41 -22.02 -22.66
C ASP A 287 3.14 -22.69 -22.12
N THR A 288 2.83 -22.50 -20.83
CA THR A 288 1.59 -22.99 -20.21
C THR A 288 0.31 -22.44 -20.88
N PHE A 289 0.37 -21.26 -21.49
CA PHE A 289 -0.75 -20.65 -22.20
C PHE A 289 -0.77 -21.03 -23.69
N GLY A 290 0.36 -21.50 -24.23
CA GLY A 290 0.46 -22.06 -25.59
C GLY A 290 -0.21 -23.43 -25.75
N ALA A 291 -0.56 -24.11 -24.64
CA ALA A 291 -1.24 -25.41 -24.64
C ALA A 291 -2.70 -25.36 -25.14
N GLY A 292 -3.25 -24.18 -25.42
CA GLY A 292 -4.62 -24.00 -25.88
C GLY A 292 -5.65 -23.88 -24.74
N PRO A 293 -6.95 -23.82 -25.08
CA PRO A 293 -8.02 -23.62 -24.11
C PRO A 293 -8.12 -24.79 -23.13
N CYS A 294 -8.62 -24.52 -21.91
CA CYS A 294 -8.87 -25.55 -20.92
C CYS A 294 -10.02 -26.46 -21.38
N ASN A 295 -9.85 -27.77 -21.21
CA ASN A 295 -10.83 -28.78 -21.66
C ASN A 295 -12.01 -28.95 -20.70
N ASP A 296 -11.82 -28.61 -19.42
CA ASP A 296 -12.81 -28.73 -18.37
C ASP A 296 -12.55 -27.70 -17.24
N ASP A 297 -13.52 -27.56 -16.34
CA ASP A 297 -13.48 -26.61 -15.22
C ASP A 297 -12.34 -26.92 -14.23
N SER A 298 -11.97 -28.19 -14.06
CA SER A 298 -10.89 -28.56 -13.11
C SER A 298 -9.53 -28.10 -13.64
N HIS A 299 -9.27 -28.31 -14.93
CA HIS A 299 -8.08 -27.82 -15.60
C HIS A 299 -8.04 -26.29 -15.63
N PHE A 300 -9.19 -25.62 -15.79
CA PHE A 300 -9.28 -24.16 -15.67
C PHE A 300 -8.90 -23.68 -14.27
N LEU A 301 -9.49 -24.26 -13.22
CA LEU A 301 -9.21 -23.89 -11.83
C LEU A 301 -7.76 -24.16 -11.46
N GLU A 302 -7.18 -25.29 -11.88
CA GLU A 302 -5.77 -25.60 -11.64
C GLU A 302 -4.85 -24.57 -12.31
N ARG A 303 -5.16 -24.19 -13.55
CA ARG A 303 -4.39 -23.18 -14.29
C ARG A 303 -4.52 -21.80 -13.67
N GLU A 304 -5.72 -21.42 -13.21
CA GLU A 304 -5.95 -20.15 -12.49
C GLU A 304 -5.22 -20.12 -11.14
N MET A 305 -5.25 -21.22 -10.38
CA MET A 305 -4.55 -21.34 -9.10
C MET A 305 -3.03 -21.28 -9.26
N SER A 306 -2.49 -21.82 -10.35
CA SER A 306 -1.05 -21.87 -10.63
C SER A 306 -0.51 -20.61 -11.32
N ASN A 307 -1.40 -19.70 -11.75
CA ASN A 307 -1.05 -18.52 -12.53
C ASN A 307 -1.80 -17.28 -12.01
N ARG A 308 -1.52 -16.89 -10.77
CA ARG A 308 -2.30 -15.87 -10.03
C ARG A 308 -2.29 -14.51 -10.73
N LEU A 309 -1.19 -14.14 -11.37
CA LEU A 309 -1.03 -12.87 -12.09
C LEU A 309 -1.74 -12.84 -13.45
N HIS A 310 -2.23 -13.97 -13.96
CA HIS A 310 -2.78 -14.06 -15.32
C HIS A 310 -3.91 -13.06 -15.57
N SER A 311 -4.89 -13.00 -14.66
CA SER A 311 -6.02 -12.06 -14.76
C SER A 311 -5.55 -10.60 -14.83
N TYR A 312 -4.62 -10.22 -13.95
CA TYR A 312 -4.04 -8.87 -13.98
C TYR A 312 -3.30 -8.60 -15.29
N GLY A 313 -2.43 -9.52 -15.70
CA GLY A 313 -1.60 -9.37 -16.89
C GLY A 313 -2.43 -9.23 -18.16
N SER A 314 -3.41 -10.11 -18.37
CA SER A 314 -4.28 -10.12 -19.53
C SER A 314 -5.14 -8.85 -19.65
N CYS A 315 -5.58 -8.27 -18.52
CA CYS A 315 -6.44 -7.08 -18.53
C CYS A 315 -5.69 -5.75 -18.58
N HIS A 316 -4.47 -5.67 -18.03
CA HIS A 316 -3.83 -4.37 -17.77
C HIS A 316 -2.51 -4.12 -18.50
N TRP A 317 -1.95 -5.10 -19.24
CA TRP A 317 -0.67 -4.88 -19.94
C TRP A 317 -0.73 -3.71 -20.94
N VAL A 318 -1.87 -3.51 -21.61
CA VAL A 318 -2.10 -2.38 -22.54
C VAL A 318 -2.17 -1.05 -21.79
N ASP A 319 -2.78 -1.03 -20.61
CA ASP A 319 -2.84 0.19 -19.77
C ASP A 319 -1.44 0.62 -19.34
N HIS A 320 -0.59 -0.34 -18.98
CA HIS A 320 0.82 -0.08 -18.67
C HIS A 320 1.60 0.37 -19.91
N LEU A 321 1.37 -0.24 -21.07
CA LEU A 321 2.00 0.19 -22.33
C LEU A 321 1.65 1.64 -22.65
N ASN A 322 0.38 2.02 -22.58
CA ASN A 322 -0.06 3.39 -22.80
C ASN A 322 0.54 4.37 -21.79
N SER A 323 0.70 3.94 -20.53
CA SER A 323 1.33 4.73 -19.47
C SER A 323 2.84 4.90 -19.64
N SER A 324 3.49 4.15 -20.54
CA SER A 324 4.93 4.30 -20.85
C SER A 324 5.24 5.41 -21.87
N GLY A 325 4.21 6.03 -22.46
CA GLY A 325 4.35 7.27 -23.24
C GLY A 325 5.28 7.15 -24.47
N PRO A 326 6.16 8.13 -24.75
CA PRO A 326 7.00 8.13 -25.95
C PRO A 326 8.05 7.01 -25.96
N TYR A 327 8.31 6.36 -24.83
CA TYR A 327 9.28 5.27 -24.71
C TYR A 327 8.72 3.93 -25.25
N VAL A 328 7.50 3.93 -25.78
CA VAL A 328 6.90 2.80 -26.50
C VAL A 328 7.66 2.47 -27.79
N SER A 329 8.27 3.44 -28.48
CA SER A 329 9.03 3.16 -29.70
C SER A 329 10.24 2.26 -29.45
N ASP A 330 10.92 2.45 -28.32
CA ASP A 330 12.08 1.64 -27.92
C ASP A 330 11.68 0.25 -27.38
N ILE A 331 10.38 0.00 -27.19
CA ILE A 331 9.84 -1.31 -26.83
C ILE A 331 9.76 -2.19 -28.07
N VAL A 332 9.36 -1.63 -29.23
CA VAL A 332 9.16 -2.38 -30.48
C VAL A 332 10.48 -2.94 -31.04
N ASP A 333 11.60 -2.25 -30.80
CA ASP A 333 12.94 -2.65 -31.25
C ASP A 333 13.65 -3.68 -30.36
N LEU A 334 13.25 -3.84 -29.10
CA LEU A 334 13.92 -4.69 -28.11
C LEU A 334 12.99 -5.79 -27.57
N GLY A 335 12.96 -6.93 -28.28
CA GLY A 335 12.41 -8.20 -27.77
C GLY A 335 10.88 -8.30 -27.70
N THR A 336 10.12 -7.20 -27.76
CA THR A 336 8.65 -7.32 -27.79
C THR A 336 8.12 -7.79 -29.12
N SER A 337 8.80 -7.54 -30.24
CA SER A 337 8.36 -8.07 -31.53
C SER A 337 8.28 -9.61 -31.52
N SER A 338 9.20 -10.32 -30.85
CA SER A 338 9.10 -11.78 -30.70
C SER A 338 8.00 -12.20 -29.72
N LEU A 339 7.79 -11.44 -28.62
CA LEU A 339 6.71 -11.68 -27.66
C LEU A 339 5.32 -11.43 -28.27
N LEU A 340 5.17 -10.34 -29.01
CA LEU A 340 3.96 -9.95 -29.73
C LEU A 340 3.71 -10.91 -30.89
N ASN A 341 4.73 -11.35 -31.64
CA ASN A 341 4.57 -12.40 -32.66
C ASN A 341 4.17 -13.74 -32.03
N ARG A 342 4.63 -14.04 -30.82
CA ARG A 342 4.21 -15.24 -30.08
C ARG A 342 2.77 -15.13 -29.56
N LEU A 343 2.36 -13.93 -29.13
CA LEU A 343 0.99 -13.63 -28.66
C LEU A 343 -0.04 -13.56 -29.79
N LEU A 344 0.29 -12.87 -30.88
CA LEU A 344 -0.59 -12.65 -32.03
C LEU A 344 -0.59 -13.83 -33.00
N GLY A 345 0.32 -14.79 -32.79
CA GLY A 345 0.63 -15.85 -33.73
C GLY A 345 1.44 -15.30 -34.91
N SER A 346 2.48 -16.02 -35.33
CA SER A 346 3.06 -15.77 -36.66
C SER A 346 1.95 -15.95 -37.68
N GLU A 347 1.67 -14.96 -38.52
CA GLU A 347 0.89 -15.17 -39.75
C GLU A 347 1.52 -16.36 -40.47
N LYS A 348 0.88 -17.52 -40.41
CA LYS A 348 1.21 -18.65 -41.26
C LYS A 348 0.84 -18.22 -42.67
N LYS A 349 1.85 -17.82 -43.44
CA LYS A 349 1.75 -17.75 -44.90
C LYS A 349 1.35 -19.10 -45.49
#